data_AF-A0A2R6JWY5-F1
#
_entry.id   AF-A0A2R6JWY5-F1
#
_cell.length_a   1.000
_cell.length_b   1.000
_cell.length_c   1.000
_cell.angle_alpha   90.00
_cell.angle_beta   90.00
_cell.angle_gamma   90.00
#
_symmetry.space_group_name_H-M   'P 1'
#
loop_
_entity.id
_entity.type
_entity.pdbx_description
1 polymer ?
#
loop_
_entity_poly.entity_id
_entity_poly.type
_entity_poly.pdbx_seq_one_letter_code
_entity_poly.pdbx_strand_id
1 'polypeptide(L)'
;MSERHVVAAFCRDGGEVLLVRRSDDASPGRWDVPAGDAGNEIDRERVVRAAIHEATDLSSEAVTLVHGGEPIRVGSEDSEADPDRADSTDHADGNCRTVHPFLFDVAIREVTASSGAAHEWVPPTEIRRRATVPWLWRAYERVAPSIETIETDREHGSAALSVSALRALRDRAGVLADRTGDDRSREERPDGDRSVSAAAEASAAPESGDTEGDPAAGNGWRELATTARRLRDARPAMVVVGNRVNRAMASADERSPRGVERATQHAIERAASADTEAATVAAEVLAERSHGGDGSDDGGPNSDGPGDCSNVADGRDGAGDGRSDGDVAAVSAGPRVLTLSRSGTVLETIRRLDPPPREVVIAESRPGGEGVGVAEELAPDYPTTLVADAGVASALRDLAVDAVLVGADTVFRDGSVSNKVGTRGTALAAAHEGVPVYVVAASAKVSLDFPIEADTEARDATELYDGPLSDADLDVRNPTFDVTPREAVTGIATERGVLGSEAVAAIAEEFADIAAWDDRDGV
;
A
#
# COMPACT_ATOMS: atom_id res chain seq x y z
N MET A 1 10.17 41.95 -15.75
CA MET A 1 9.21 41.55 -14.70
C MET A 1 9.58 40.12 -14.33
N SER A 2 10.07 39.90 -13.10
CA SER A 2 10.52 38.57 -12.69
C SER A 2 9.33 37.85 -12.07
N GLU A 3 8.75 36.88 -12.78
CA GLU A 3 7.85 35.89 -12.18
C GLU A 3 8.63 35.17 -11.08
N ARG A 4 8.09 35.14 -9.85
CA ARG A 4 8.78 34.51 -8.72
C ARG A 4 8.36 33.05 -8.65
N HIS A 5 9.32 32.15 -8.81
CA HIS A 5 9.08 30.71 -8.76
C HIS A 5 9.29 30.19 -7.34
N VAL A 6 8.30 29.47 -6.82
CA VAL A 6 8.37 28.83 -5.49
C VAL A 6 8.21 27.33 -5.69
N VAL A 7 9.04 26.52 -5.04
CA VAL A 7 8.84 25.07 -4.95
C VAL A 7 8.18 24.74 -3.62
N ALA A 8 7.27 23.77 -3.61
CA ALA A 8 6.56 23.32 -2.40
C ALA A 8 6.64 21.80 -2.29
N ALA A 9 7.12 21.28 -1.16
CA ALA A 9 7.36 19.86 -0.95
C ALA A 9 6.30 19.23 -0.04
N PHE A 10 5.39 18.46 -0.61
CA PHE A 10 4.49 17.62 0.16
C PHE A 10 5.22 16.33 0.55
N CYS A 11 5.89 16.37 1.70
CA CYS A 11 6.48 15.20 2.34
C CYS A 11 5.37 14.36 2.97
N ARG A 12 5.18 13.12 2.52
CA ARG A 12 4.17 12.19 3.02
C ARG A 12 4.79 10.99 3.71
N ASP A 13 4.08 10.50 4.72
CA ASP A 13 4.28 9.19 5.34
C ASP A 13 2.91 8.62 5.68
N GLY A 14 2.62 7.41 5.19
CA GLY A 14 1.30 6.78 5.34
C GLY A 14 0.15 7.69 4.87
N GLY A 15 -0.83 7.95 5.73
CA GLY A 15 -1.95 8.84 5.41
C GLY A 15 -1.63 10.34 5.49
N GLU A 16 -0.46 10.73 5.95
CA GLU A 16 -0.25 12.09 6.46
C GLU A 16 0.80 12.85 5.65
N VAL A 17 0.74 14.18 5.73
CA VAL A 17 1.72 15.10 5.18
C VAL A 17 2.31 15.97 6.29
N LEU A 18 3.59 16.30 6.14
CA LEU A 18 4.28 17.18 7.05
C LEU A 18 3.88 18.64 6.81
N LEU A 19 3.33 19.28 7.84
CA LEU A 19 3.17 20.73 7.90
C LEU A 19 4.20 21.33 8.86
N VAL A 20 4.79 22.45 8.45
CA VAL A 20 5.74 23.25 9.23
C VAL A 20 5.15 24.64 9.46
N ARG A 21 5.31 25.18 10.66
CA ARG A 21 4.83 26.51 10.99
C ARG A 21 5.85 27.55 10.54
N ARG A 22 5.42 28.51 9.71
CA ARG A 22 6.31 29.56 9.20
C ARG A 22 6.81 30.45 10.32
N SER A 23 8.13 30.64 10.35
CA SER A 23 8.84 31.56 11.25
C SER A 23 9.24 32.87 10.58
N ASP A 24 8.91 33.08 9.30
CA ASP A 24 9.34 34.23 8.52
C ASP A 24 8.32 35.38 8.52
N ASP A 25 8.82 36.60 8.29
CA ASP A 25 8.04 37.85 8.42
C ASP A 25 6.91 37.99 7.38
N ALA A 26 6.92 37.20 6.29
CA ALA A 26 5.94 37.31 5.21
C ALA A 26 4.57 36.66 5.56
N SER A 27 4.52 35.69 6.46
CA SER A 27 3.29 35.04 6.92
C SER A 27 3.47 34.38 8.29
N PRO A 28 3.88 35.14 9.33
CA PRO A 28 4.30 34.58 10.60
C PRO A 28 3.15 33.80 11.26
N GLY A 29 3.44 32.55 11.63
CA GLY A 29 2.53 31.70 12.40
C GLY A 29 1.50 30.91 11.59
N ARG A 30 1.43 31.05 10.25
CA ARG A 30 0.66 30.15 9.36
C ARG A 30 1.36 28.81 9.15
N TRP A 31 0.58 27.77 8.87
CA TRP A 31 1.09 26.46 8.47
C TRP A 31 1.42 26.43 6.98
N ASP A 32 2.49 25.76 6.62
CA ASP A 32 2.95 25.56 5.25
C ASP A 32 3.64 24.19 5.12
N VAL A 33 4.15 23.88 3.94
CA VAL A 33 5.06 22.77 3.69
C VAL A 33 6.50 23.29 3.54
N PRO A 34 7.53 22.43 3.59
CA PRO A 34 8.88 22.82 3.18
C PRO A 34 8.85 23.45 1.78
N ALA A 35 9.20 24.73 1.70
CA ALA A 35 9.07 25.52 0.48
C ALA A 35 10.27 26.46 0.31
N GLY A 36 10.69 26.66 -0.94
CA GLY A 36 11.89 27.44 -1.28
C GLY A 36 11.67 28.33 -2.50
N ASP A 37 12.41 29.43 -2.57
CA ASP A 37 12.45 30.30 -3.76
C ASP A 37 13.38 29.67 -4.80
N ALA A 38 12.82 29.33 -5.96
CA ALA A 38 13.60 28.76 -7.06
C ALA A 38 14.21 29.85 -7.97
N GLY A 39 13.80 31.11 -7.87
CA GLY A 39 14.28 32.18 -8.74
C GLY A 39 14.21 31.78 -10.23
N ASN A 40 15.36 31.80 -10.91
CA ASN A 40 15.53 31.36 -12.30
C ASN A 40 16.17 29.96 -12.42
N GLU A 41 16.30 29.21 -11.32
CA GLU A 41 16.91 27.88 -11.31
C GLU A 41 16.09 26.92 -12.18
N ILE A 42 16.78 26.18 -13.03
CA ILE A 42 16.17 25.23 -13.97
C ILE A 42 15.94 23.90 -13.24
N ASP A 43 16.89 23.51 -12.40
CA ASP A 43 16.81 22.29 -11.59
C ASP A 43 16.00 22.52 -10.31
N ARG A 44 14.68 22.50 -10.47
CA ARG A 44 13.73 22.71 -9.37
C ARG A 44 13.70 21.55 -8.38
N GLU A 45 14.06 20.33 -8.79
CA GLU A 45 14.14 19.18 -7.89
C GLU A 45 15.25 19.40 -6.86
N ARG A 46 16.41 19.87 -7.30
CA ARG A 46 17.50 20.22 -6.38
C ARG A 46 17.09 21.29 -5.37
N VAL A 47 16.37 22.32 -5.81
CA VAL A 47 15.89 23.39 -4.92
C VAL A 47 14.91 22.84 -3.89
N VAL A 48 13.94 22.00 -4.30
CA VAL A 48 12.94 21.48 -3.37
C VAL A 48 13.56 20.49 -2.36
N ARG A 49 14.54 19.69 -2.77
CA ARG A 49 15.31 18.83 -1.84
C ARG A 49 16.09 19.64 -0.82
N ALA A 50 16.71 20.75 -1.25
CA ALA A 50 17.37 21.67 -0.33
C ALA A 50 16.37 22.31 0.65
N ALA A 51 15.18 22.69 0.19
CA ALA A 51 14.12 23.24 1.04
C ALA A 51 13.60 22.21 2.07
N ILE A 52 13.49 20.94 1.68
CA ILE A 52 13.17 19.85 2.63
C ILE A 52 14.26 19.76 3.69
N HIS A 53 15.52 19.61 3.30
CA HIS A 53 16.64 19.50 4.22
C HIS A 53 16.73 20.71 5.15
N GLU A 54 16.59 21.94 4.62
CA GLU A 54 16.58 23.16 5.43
C GLU A 54 15.42 23.14 6.43
N ALA A 55 14.21 22.77 6.05
CA ALA A 55 13.07 22.80 6.95
C ALA A 55 13.04 21.66 7.97
N THR A 56 13.70 20.53 7.69
CA THR A 56 13.46 19.26 8.42
C THR A 56 14.70 18.51 8.89
N ASP A 57 15.88 18.89 8.41
CA ASP A 57 17.15 18.16 8.60
C ASP A 57 17.13 16.72 8.02
N LEU A 58 16.13 16.39 7.20
CA LEU A 58 16.07 15.10 6.51
C LEU A 58 17.14 15.03 5.41
N SER A 59 17.88 13.92 5.41
CA SER A 59 18.87 13.65 4.36
C SER A 59 18.21 13.35 3.02
N SER A 60 18.96 13.48 1.93
CA SER A 60 18.47 13.12 0.59
C SER A 60 18.12 11.63 0.43
N GLU A 61 18.72 10.76 1.25
CA GLU A 61 18.45 9.33 1.26
C GLU A 61 17.16 8.99 2.00
N ALA A 62 16.73 9.84 2.95
CA ALA A 62 15.49 9.66 3.70
C ALA A 62 14.24 10.10 2.92
N VAL A 63 14.40 10.73 1.75
CA VAL A 63 13.30 11.28 0.94
C VAL A 63 13.35 10.83 -0.52
N THR A 64 12.30 10.14 -0.95
CA THR A 64 12.15 9.65 -2.32
C THR A 64 11.15 10.54 -3.07
N LEU A 65 11.57 11.09 -4.21
CA LEU A 65 10.64 11.84 -5.06
C LEU A 65 9.64 10.86 -5.66
N VAL A 66 8.36 11.14 -5.49
CA VAL A 66 7.28 10.40 -6.14
C VAL A 66 7.03 11.02 -7.52
N HIS A 67 6.63 12.29 -7.56
CA HIS A 67 6.49 13.05 -8.80
C HIS A 67 6.33 14.56 -8.54
N GLY A 68 6.44 15.36 -9.60
CA GLY A 68 6.04 16.77 -9.62
C GLY A 68 4.60 16.94 -10.15
N GLY A 69 3.90 17.95 -9.65
CA GLY A 69 2.58 18.34 -10.14
C GLY A 69 2.63 19.52 -11.11
N GLU A 70 1.52 19.77 -11.81
CA GLU A 70 1.41 20.95 -12.66
C GLU A 70 1.56 22.25 -11.85
N PRO A 71 2.36 23.22 -12.30
CA PRO A 71 2.53 24.48 -11.59
C PRO A 71 1.23 25.30 -11.50
N ILE A 72 1.03 25.98 -10.37
CA ILE A 72 -0.10 26.89 -10.17
C ILE A 72 0.37 28.34 -10.10
N ARG A 73 -0.40 29.25 -10.73
CA ARG A 73 -0.19 30.69 -10.60
C ARG A 73 -1.00 31.24 -9.44
N VAL A 74 -0.36 32.04 -8.60
CA VAL A 74 -0.91 32.69 -7.42
C VAL A 74 -0.82 34.21 -7.64
N GLY A 75 -1.97 34.85 -7.84
CA GLY A 75 -2.08 36.30 -8.06
C GLY A 75 -2.13 37.10 -6.75
N SER A 76 -2.24 38.43 -6.81
CA SER A 76 -2.30 39.33 -5.64
C SER A 76 -3.61 39.24 -4.83
N GLU A 77 -4.64 38.57 -5.34
CA GLU A 77 -5.85 38.25 -4.56
C GLU A 77 -5.67 36.96 -3.72
N ASP A 78 -4.77 36.07 -4.17
CA ASP A 78 -4.36 34.83 -3.48
C ASP A 78 -3.02 35.01 -2.71
N SER A 79 -2.34 36.15 -2.88
CA SER A 79 -1.09 36.56 -2.25
C SER A 79 -1.32 37.89 -1.54
N GLU A 80 -1.22 37.92 -0.21
CA GLU A 80 -1.49 39.12 0.59
C GLU A 80 -0.71 40.35 0.07
N ALA A 81 -1.43 41.46 -0.07
CA ALA A 81 -0.85 42.78 -0.27
C ALA A 81 -0.11 43.18 1.02
N ASP A 82 1.14 43.59 0.86
CA ASP A 82 1.97 44.19 1.90
C ASP A 82 1.35 45.53 2.37
N PRO A 83 0.87 45.63 3.63
CA PRO A 83 0.22 46.85 4.11
C PRO A 83 1.21 48.03 4.27
N ASP A 84 2.52 47.79 4.29
CA ASP A 84 3.55 48.83 4.39
C ASP A 84 3.96 49.42 3.01
N ARG A 85 3.32 48.98 1.92
CA ARG A 85 3.53 49.47 0.54
C ARG A 85 2.33 50.19 -0.08
N ALA A 86 1.47 50.78 0.76
CA ALA A 86 0.22 51.42 0.32
C ALA A 86 0.38 52.76 -0.45
N ASP A 87 1.60 53.22 -0.76
CA ASP A 87 1.83 54.57 -1.31
C ASP A 87 2.66 54.60 -2.61
N SER A 88 2.49 53.60 -3.49
CA SER A 88 2.96 53.68 -4.87
C SER A 88 1.87 53.27 -5.85
N THR A 89 1.49 54.19 -6.72
CA THR A 89 0.45 54.07 -7.77
C THR A 89 0.79 53.13 -8.93
N ASP A 90 1.55 52.06 -8.69
CA ASP A 90 1.81 50.99 -9.66
C ASP A 90 1.01 49.73 -9.24
N HIS A 91 -0.30 49.76 -9.42
CA HIS A 91 -1.18 48.62 -9.21
C HIS A 91 -1.52 47.95 -10.55
N ALA A 92 -0.95 46.77 -10.81
CA ALA A 92 -1.62 45.66 -11.50
C ALA A 92 -0.80 44.35 -11.61
N ASP A 93 0.52 44.35 -11.83
CA ASP A 93 1.18 43.13 -12.37
C ASP A 93 2.47 42.67 -11.66
N GLY A 94 2.72 43.10 -10.42
CA GLY A 94 4.04 42.96 -9.77
C GLY A 94 4.25 41.78 -8.81
N ASN A 95 3.22 41.03 -8.42
CA ASN A 95 3.32 40.06 -7.30
C ASN A 95 2.82 38.63 -7.63
N CYS A 96 2.77 38.27 -8.91
CA CYS A 96 2.41 36.92 -9.34
C CYS A 96 3.53 35.92 -9.01
N ARG A 97 3.19 34.85 -8.30
CA ARG A 97 4.10 33.75 -7.96
C ARG A 97 3.63 32.48 -8.65
N THR A 98 4.57 31.67 -9.13
CA THR A 98 4.28 30.35 -9.69
C THR A 98 4.81 29.29 -8.76
N VAL A 99 3.90 28.51 -8.17
CA VAL A 99 4.20 27.43 -7.23
C VAL A 99 4.32 26.12 -7.99
N HIS A 100 5.42 25.41 -7.77
CA HIS A 100 5.75 24.11 -8.34
C HIS A 100 5.64 23.05 -7.24
N PRO A 101 4.54 22.31 -7.17
CA PRO A 101 4.33 21.31 -6.12
C PRO A 101 5.05 20.00 -6.45
N PHE A 102 5.64 19.38 -5.44
CA PHE A 102 6.30 18.08 -5.52
C PHE A 102 5.82 17.18 -4.38
N LEU A 103 5.71 15.88 -4.65
CA LEU A 103 5.36 14.87 -3.65
C LEU A 103 6.57 14.00 -3.35
N PHE A 104 6.84 13.80 -2.06
CA PHE A 104 7.93 12.97 -1.57
C PHE A 104 7.41 11.92 -0.59
N ASP A 105 7.85 10.68 -0.71
CA ASP A 105 7.74 9.69 0.36
C ASP A 105 8.93 9.85 1.31
N VAL A 106 8.66 9.75 2.62
CA VAL A 106 9.68 9.91 3.67
C VAL A 106 9.80 8.62 4.48
N ALA A 107 11.03 8.14 4.68
CA ALA A 107 11.29 6.91 5.40
C ALA A 107 11.22 7.07 6.93
N ILE A 108 11.45 8.29 7.45
CA ILE A 108 11.48 8.59 8.89
C ILE A 108 10.60 9.80 9.21
N ARG A 109 9.81 9.68 10.28
CA ARG A 109 8.93 10.77 10.75
C ARG A 109 9.63 11.75 11.68
N GLU A 110 10.77 11.36 12.23
CA GLU A 110 11.55 12.19 13.13
C GLU A 110 12.18 13.34 12.34
N VAL A 111 11.73 14.55 12.64
CA VAL A 111 12.10 15.77 11.93
C VAL A 111 12.64 16.76 12.95
N THR A 112 13.80 17.35 12.66
CA THR A 112 14.36 18.44 13.47
C THR A 112 14.21 19.73 12.70
N ALA A 113 13.18 20.52 13.03
CA ALA A 113 12.99 21.80 12.39
C ALA A 113 14.18 22.73 12.71
N SER A 114 14.95 23.10 11.67
CA SER A 114 16.20 23.87 11.79
C SER A 114 16.02 25.24 12.49
N SER A 115 14.82 25.81 12.45
CA SER A 115 14.46 27.08 13.07
C SER A 115 13.79 26.95 14.46
N GLY A 116 13.58 25.72 14.94
CA GLY A 116 12.73 25.45 16.11
C GLY A 116 11.23 25.67 15.85
N ALA A 117 10.84 25.77 14.58
CA ALA A 117 9.44 25.87 14.17
C ALA A 117 8.64 24.62 14.59
N ALA A 118 7.39 24.83 15.00
CA ALA A 118 6.46 23.73 15.23
C ALA A 118 6.21 22.98 13.91
N HIS A 119 6.19 21.65 13.98
CA HIS A 119 5.87 20.78 12.85
C HIS A 119 4.88 19.70 13.29
N GLU A 120 4.07 19.23 12.35
CA GLU A 120 3.08 18.19 12.63
C GLU A 120 2.84 17.36 11.36
N TRP A 121 2.69 16.06 11.54
CA TRP A 121 2.17 15.19 10.49
C TRP A 121 0.67 15.12 10.63
N VAL A 122 -0.05 15.43 9.55
CA VAL A 122 -1.51 15.52 9.57
C VAL A 122 -2.12 14.95 8.29
N PRO A 123 -3.39 14.51 8.30
CA PRO A 123 -4.11 14.27 7.07
C PRO A 123 -4.12 15.53 6.20
N PRO A 124 -3.90 15.45 4.88
CA PRO A 124 -3.93 16.59 3.97
C PRO A 124 -5.19 17.46 4.06
N THR A 125 -6.33 16.87 4.45
CA THR A 125 -7.58 17.61 4.65
C THR A 125 -7.47 18.68 5.74
N GLU A 126 -6.53 18.56 6.68
CA GLU A 126 -6.25 19.58 7.71
C GLU A 126 -5.68 20.88 7.11
N ILE A 127 -5.10 20.84 5.90
CA ILE A 127 -4.70 22.05 5.17
C ILE A 127 -5.89 23.00 5.00
N ARG A 128 -7.11 22.47 4.88
CA ARG A 128 -8.34 23.26 4.70
C ARG A 128 -8.91 23.82 6.00
N ARG A 129 -8.54 23.23 7.14
CA ARG A 129 -9.10 23.53 8.48
C ARG A 129 -8.18 24.39 9.33
N ARG A 130 -6.91 24.46 8.95
CA ARG A 130 -5.88 25.24 9.64
C ARG A 130 -5.63 26.56 8.92
N ALA A 131 -5.07 27.52 9.65
CA ALA A 131 -4.60 28.76 9.05
C ALA A 131 -3.31 28.50 8.24
N THR A 132 -3.46 28.05 6.99
CA THR A 132 -2.35 27.79 6.07
C THR A 132 -2.06 28.98 5.15
N VAL A 133 -0.98 28.89 4.37
CA VAL A 133 -0.82 29.76 3.20
C VAL A 133 -1.97 29.51 2.20
N PRO A 134 -2.56 30.57 1.58
CA PRO A 134 -3.83 30.43 0.85
C PRO A 134 -3.84 29.45 -0.32
N TRP A 135 -2.70 29.26 -0.98
CA TRP A 135 -2.57 28.41 -2.17
C TRP A 135 -2.28 26.94 -1.84
N LEU A 136 -2.08 26.58 -0.57
CA LEU A 136 -1.52 25.28 -0.20
C LEU A 136 -2.38 24.09 -0.64
N TRP A 137 -3.69 24.15 -0.41
CA TRP A 137 -4.61 23.08 -0.85
C TRP A 137 -4.62 22.93 -2.37
N ARG A 138 -4.66 24.05 -3.11
CA ARG A 138 -4.63 24.04 -4.58
C ARG A 138 -3.32 23.46 -5.13
N ALA A 139 -2.21 23.64 -4.42
CA ALA A 139 -0.93 23.04 -4.75
C ALA A 139 -0.92 21.53 -4.44
N TYR A 140 -1.49 21.14 -3.29
CA TYR A 140 -1.63 19.73 -2.92
C TYR A 140 -2.47 18.95 -3.94
N GLU A 141 -3.59 19.51 -4.41
CA GLU A 141 -4.45 18.89 -5.42
C GLU A 141 -3.71 18.51 -6.72
N ARG A 142 -2.59 19.17 -7.03
CA ARG A 142 -1.77 18.85 -8.21
C ARG A 142 -0.86 17.64 -8.04
N VAL A 143 -0.71 17.18 -6.80
CA VAL A 143 0.09 16.01 -6.45
C VAL A 143 -0.69 14.95 -5.67
N ALA A 144 -1.96 15.21 -5.37
CA ALA A 144 -2.84 14.25 -4.73
C ALA A 144 -3.19 13.10 -5.68
N PRO A 145 -3.39 11.88 -5.16
CA PRO A 145 -3.85 10.77 -5.98
C PRO A 145 -5.25 11.05 -6.54
N SER A 146 -5.45 10.66 -7.79
CA SER A 146 -6.72 10.74 -8.50
C SER A 146 -7.12 9.38 -9.08
N ILE A 147 -8.39 9.24 -9.47
CA ILE A 147 -8.87 8.04 -10.19
C ILE A 147 -8.00 7.77 -11.43
N GLU A 148 -7.71 8.80 -12.22
CA GLU A 148 -6.87 8.69 -13.41
C GLU A 148 -5.46 8.19 -13.08
N THR A 149 -4.81 8.74 -12.05
CA THR A 149 -3.47 8.27 -11.65
C THR A 149 -3.49 6.79 -11.26
N ILE A 150 -4.55 6.31 -10.60
CA ILE A 150 -4.69 4.90 -10.18
C ILE A 150 -4.98 3.99 -11.39
N GLU A 151 -5.80 4.44 -12.33
CA GLU A 151 -6.13 3.71 -13.57
C GLU A 151 -4.89 3.49 -14.44
N THR A 152 -4.01 4.50 -14.54
CA THR A 152 -2.85 4.49 -15.45
C THR A 152 -1.57 3.95 -14.83
N ASP A 153 -1.48 3.82 -13.51
CA ASP A 153 -0.25 3.41 -12.83
C ASP A 153 0.10 1.93 -13.10
N ARG A 154 1.16 1.67 -13.86
CA ARG A 154 1.65 0.31 -14.16
C ARG A 154 2.90 -0.05 -13.37
N GLU A 155 3.36 0.85 -12.51
CA GLU A 155 4.62 0.71 -11.77
C GLU A 155 4.38 0.14 -10.38
N HIS A 156 3.26 0.51 -9.75
CA HIS A 156 2.95 0.12 -8.38
C HIS A 156 2.01 -1.08 -8.30
N GLY A 157 2.25 -1.93 -7.30
CA GLY A 157 1.42 -3.09 -7.00
C GLY A 157 0.10 -2.74 -6.32
N SER A 158 -0.77 -3.74 -6.22
CA SER A 158 -2.14 -3.62 -5.72
C SER A 158 -2.26 -3.05 -4.29
N ALA A 159 -1.31 -3.35 -3.41
CA ALA A 159 -1.27 -2.80 -2.05
C ALA A 159 -1.11 -1.28 -2.05
N ALA A 160 -0.15 -0.74 -2.82
CA ALA A 160 0.10 0.70 -2.92
C ALA A 160 -1.08 1.43 -3.59
N LEU A 161 -1.61 0.89 -4.69
CA LEU A 161 -2.75 1.50 -5.39
C LEU A 161 -4.03 1.53 -4.56
N SER A 162 -4.26 0.51 -3.73
CA SER A 162 -5.40 0.54 -2.80
C SER A 162 -5.28 1.63 -1.73
N VAL A 163 -4.07 1.94 -1.26
CA VAL A 163 -3.83 3.07 -0.34
C VAL A 163 -4.03 4.40 -1.06
N SER A 164 -3.57 4.52 -2.31
CA SER A 164 -3.83 5.69 -3.15
C SER A 164 -5.32 5.92 -3.38
N ALA A 165 -6.10 4.87 -3.60
CA ALA A 165 -7.56 4.94 -3.72
C ALA A 165 -8.23 5.44 -2.44
N LEU A 166 -7.79 4.94 -1.28
CA LEU A 166 -8.26 5.45 0.01
C LEU A 166 -7.89 6.93 0.20
N ARG A 167 -6.65 7.34 -0.10
CA ARG A 167 -6.24 8.75 -0.01
C ARG A 167 -7.13 9.64 -0.89
N ALA A 168 -7.40 9.24 -2.14
CA ALA A 168 -8.29 9.97 -3.04
C ALA A 168 -9.73 10.08 -2.49
N LEU A 169 -10.27 8.99 -1.91
CA LEU A 169 -11.60 8.99 -1.29
C LEU A 169 -11.65 9.91 -0.06
N ARG A 170 -10.64 9.85 0.82
CA ARG A 170 -10.54 10.71 2.00
C ARG A 170 -10.50 12.18 1.60
N ASP A 171 -9.67 12.53 0.64
CA ASP A 171 -9.50 13.93 0.22
C ASP A 171 -10.80 14.46 -0.39
N ARG A 172 -11.50 13.65 -1.18
CA ARG A 172 -12.84 14.00 -1.68
C ARG A 172 -13.84 14.19 -0.55
N ALA A 173 -13.82 13.31 0.45
CA ALA A 173 -14.69 13.37 1.61
C ALA A 173 -14.44 14.64 2.46
N GLY A 174 -13.18 15.00 2.68
CA GLY A 174 -12.80 16.24 3.39
C GLY A 174 -13.30 17.50 2.68
N VAL A 175 -13.16 17.57 1.35
CA VAL A 175 -13.69 18.71 0.56
C VAL A 175 -15.20 18.86 0.72
N LEU A 176 -15.94 17.75 0.75
CA LEU A 176 -17.40 17.77 0.92
C LEU A 176 -17.83 18.07 2.35
N ALA A 177 -17.09 17.56 3.33
CA ALA A 177 -17.30 17.84 4.74
C ALA A 177 -17.22 19.35 5.05
N ASP A 178 -16.25 20.04 4.46
CA ASP A 178 -16.09 21.48 4.66
C ASP A 178 -17.24 22.28 4.04
N ARG A 179 -17.72 21.90 2.84
CA ARG A 179 -18.89 22.56 2.20
C ARG A 179 -20.13 22.47 3.07
N THR A 180 -20.41 21.30 3.64
CA THR A 180 -21.57 21.12 4.54
C THR A 180 -21.43 21.92 5.85
N GLY A 181 -20.21 22.17 6.33
CA GLY A 181 -19.95 23.02 7.50
C GLY A 181 -20.14 24.51 7.21
N ASP A 182 -19.74 24.97 6.02
CA ASP A 182 -19.94 26.34 5.55
C ASP A 182 -21.42 26.67 5.32
N ASP A 183 -22.21 25.71 4.82
CA ASP A 183 -23.65 25.90 4.62
C ASP A 183 -24.40 26.02 5.97
N ARG A 184 -24.09 25.17 6.96
CA ARG A 184 -24.69 25.26 8.31
C ARG A 184 -24.34 26.56 9.03
N SER A 185 -23.08 27.01 8.92
CA SER A 185 -22.65 28.28 9.53
C SER A 185 -23.19 29.52 8.81
N ARG A 186 -23.66 29.39 7.56
CA ARG A 186 -24.46 30.42 6.86
C ARG A 186 -25.93 30.44 7.30
N GLU A 187 -26.52 29.29 7.57
CA GLU A 187 -27.91 29.16 8.06
C GLU A 187 -28.08 29.59 9.53
N GLU A 188 -27.03 29.46 10.36
CA GLU A 188 -27.06 29.87 11.78
C GLU A 188 -26.84 31.39 12.01
N ARG A 189 -26.68 32.20 10.94
CA ARG A 189 -26.67 33.66 11.09
C ARG A 189 -28.10 34.13 11.38
N PRO A 190 -28.38 34.81 12.51
CA PRO A 190 -29.72 35.31 12.79
C PRO A 190 -30.09 36.32 11.71
N ASP A 191 -31.17 36.02 10.98
CA ASP A 191 -31.77 36.90 9.97
C ASP A 191 -32.15 38.24 10.61
N GLY A 192 -31.21 39.17 10.57
CA GLY A 192 -31.44 40.58 10.78
C GLY A 192 -32.01 41.17 9.50
N ASP A 193 -33.33 41.34 9.50
CA ASP A 193 -34.10 42.23 8.63
C ASP A 193 -34.43 41.71 7.22
N ARG A 194 -35.49 40.90 7.13
CA ARG A 194 -36.38 40.90 5.96
C ARG A 194 -37.80 41.16 6.40
N SER A 195 -38.27 42.36 6.06
CA SER A 195 -39.64 42.81 6.21
C SER A 195 -40.61 41.98 5.36
N VAL A 196 -41.80 41.85 5.94
CA VAL A 196 -42.94 41.00 5.62
C VAL A 196 -43.59 41.35 4.27
N SER A 197 -44.04 40.34 3.52
CA SER A 197 -45.42 40.33 3.00
C SER A 197 -45.93 38.89 2.78
N ALA A 198 -47.09 38.61 3.38
CA ALA A 198 -47.91 37.38 3.29
C ALA A 198 -48.62 37.31 1.91
N ALA A 199 -49.28 36.25 1.43
CA ALA A 199 -49.93 35.07 2.01
C ALA A 199 -50.28 34.05 0.90
N ALA A 200 -50.46 32.75 1.22
CA ALA A 200 -51.66 31.93 0.91
C ALA A 200 -51.41 30.40 1.03
N GLU A 201 -51.97 29.82 2.10
CA GLU A 201 -52.78 28.57 2.25
C GLU A 201 -52.48 27.37 1.31
N ALA A 202 -51.93 26.24 1.79
CA ALA A 202 -52.50 25.14 2.59
C ALA A 202 -53.20 24.00 1.78
N SER A 203 -52.64 22.78 1.84
CA SER A 203 -53.36 21.50 1.77
C SER A 203 -52.46 20.36 2.24
N ALA A 204 -52.93 19.60 3.24
CA ALA A 204 -52.24 18.49 3.90
C ALA A 204 -52.83 17.12 3.53
N ALA A 205 -51.98 16.08 3.44
CA ALA A 205 -52.29 14.67 3.72
C ALA A 205 -50.97 13.87 3.90
N PRO A 206 -50.97 12.70 4.58
CA PRO A 206 -49.89 12.28 5.50
C PRO A 206 -48.99 11.14 4.99
N GLU A 207 -48.08 10.67 5.86
CA GLU A 207 -47.18 9.48 5.78
C GLU A 207 -45.79 9.80 5.22
N SER A 208 -44.65 9.33 5.74
CA SER A 208 -44.31 8.24 6.66
C SER A 208 -43.00 8.62 7.38
N GLY A 209 -42.75 8.03 8.56
CA GLY A 209 -41.57 8.33 9.38
C GLY A 209 -40.27 7.87 8.73
N ASP A 210 -39.60 8.78 8.04
CA ASP A 210 -38.18 8.69 7.74
C ASP A 210 -37.45 9.64 8.69
N THR A 211 -36.42 9.13 9.36
CA THR A 211 -35.49 9.91 10.17
C THR A 211 -34.99 11.08 9.31
N GLU A 212 -35.41 12.32 9.64
CA GLU A 212 -35.04 13.54 8.91
C GLU A 212 -33.52 13.74 8.96
N GLY A 213 -32.82 13.17 7.99
CA GLY A 213 -31.41 13.43 7.72
C GLY A 213 -31.26 14.73 6.94
N ASP A 214 -30.20 15.48 7.24
CA ASP A 214 -29.81 16.71 6.54
C ASP A 214 -29.71 16.45 5.01
N PRO A 215 -30.50 17.12 4.16
CA PRO A 215 -30.51 16.90 2.71
C PRO A 215 -29.15 17.22 2.05
N ALA A 216 -28.36 18.13 2.63
CA ALA A 216 -27.01 18.42 2.16
C ALA A 216 -26.04 17.28 2.49
N ALA A 217 -26.19 16.66 3.67
CA ALA A 217 -25.44 15.44 4.03
C ALA A 217 -25.80 14.27 3.10
N GLY A 218 -27.08 14.12 2.75
CA GLY A 218 -27.55 13.13 1.78
C GLY A 218 -27.04 13.34 0.35
N ASN A 219 -26.74 14.56 -0.06
CA ASN A 219 -26.09 14.84 -1.35
C ASN A 219 -24.59 14.48 -1.32
N GLY A 220 -23.89 14.87 -0.25
CA GLY A 220 -22.47 14.55 -0.08
C GLY A 220 -22.18 13.05 -0.06
N TRP A 221 -23.04 12.25 0.58
CA TRP A 221 -22.95 10.79 0.55
C TRP A 221 -23.04 10.21 -0.86
N ARG A 222 -24.04 10.60 -1.66
CA ARG A 222 -24.24 10.06 -3.02
C ARG A 222 -23.06 10.38 -3.93
N GLU A 223 -22.47 11.55 -3.76
CA GLU A 223 -21.28 11.92 -4.51
C GLU A 223 -20.07 11.06 -4.12
N LEU A 224 -19.88 10.79 -2.82
CA LEU A 224 -18.84 9.88 -2.34
C LEU A 224 -19.06 8.43 -2.76
N ALA A 225 -20.31 7.96 -2.75
CA ALA A 225 -20.68 6.65 -3.28
C ALA A 225 -20.29 6.52 -4.77
N THR A 226 -20.55 7.57 -5.56
CA THR A 226 -20.15 7.62 -6.97
C THR A 226 -18.63 7.61 -7.13
N THR A 227 -17.90 8.38 -6.33
CA THR A 227 -16.42 8.36 -6.30
C THR A 227 -15.89 6.98 -5.91
N ALA A 228 -16.45 6.35 -4.89
CA ALA A 228 -16.06 5.03 -4.41
C ALA A 228 -16.24 3.96 -5.48
N ARG A 229 -17.37 3.94 -6.21
CA ARG A 229 -17.59 3.03 -7.34
C ARG A 229 -16.51 3.19 -8.42
N ARG A 230 -16.23 4.43 -8.83
CA ARG A 230 -15.18 4.71 -9.82
C ARG A 230 -13.79 4.27 -9.35
N LEU A 231 -13.48 4.44 -8.06
CA LEU A 231 -12.21 3.97 -7.50
C LEU A 231 -12.10 2.44 -7.49
N ARG A 232 -13.20 1.73 -7.22
CA ARG A 232 -13.25 0.25 -7.32
C ARG A 232 -13.01 -0.21 -8.76
N ASP A 233 -13.65 0.47 -9.70
CA ASP A 233 -13.62 0.12 -11.12
C ASP A 233 -12.34 0.59 -11.83
N ALA A 234 -11.51 1.41 -11.17
CA ALA A 234 -10.26 1.92 -11.71
C ALA A 234 -9.27 0.78 -12.05
N ARG A 235 -9.24 -0.27 -11.21
CA ARG A 235 -8.38 -1.46 -11.37
C ARG A 235 -9.14 -2.72 -10.96
N PRO A 236 -10.04 -3.23 -11.81
CA PRO A 236 -10.97 -4.31 -11.44
C PRO A 236 -10.26 -5.63 -11.12
N ALA A 237 -9.08 -5.88 -11.70
CA ALA A 237 -8.26 -7.04 -11.37
C ALA A 237 -7.62 -6.97 -9.95
N MET A 238 -7.54 -5.78 -9.34
CA MET A 238 -6.94 -5.56 -8.02
C MET A 238 -8.01 -5.55 -6.93
N VAL A 239 -8.47 -6.74 -6.53
CA VAL A 239 -9.58 -6.91 -5.56
C VAL A 239 -9.39 -6.15 -4.25
N VAL A 240 -8.15 -5.96 -3.81
CA VAL A 240 -7.80 -5.20 -2.59
C VAL A 240 -8.20 -3.73 -2.65
N VAL A 241 -8.18 -3.11 -3.83
CA VAL A 241 -8.67 -1.73 -4.03
C VAL A 241 -10.17 -1.71 -3.69
N GLY A 242 -10.92 -2.65 -4.26
CA GLY A 242 -12.35 -2.76 -4.04
C GLY A 242 -12.71 -3.04 -2.58
N ASN A 243 -12.06 -4.03 -1.98
CA ASN A 243 -12.32 -4.44 -0.60
C ASN A 243 -12.01 -3.32 0.41
N ARG A 244 -10.90 -2.60 0.24
CA ARG A 244 -10.53 -1.51 1.14
C ARG A 244 -11.48 -0.31 1.00
N VAL A 245 -11.85 0.07 -0.23
CA VAL A 245 -12.83 1.13 -0.49
C VAL A 245 -14.21 0.77 0.08
N ASN A 246 -14.68 -0.46 -0.17
CA ASN A 246 -15.96 -0.92 0.35
C ASN A 246 -15.98 -0.93 1.88
N ARG A 247 -14.91 -1.40 2.53
CA ARG A 247 -14.79 -1.36 3.98
C ARG A 247 -14.83 0.07 4.53
N ALA A 248 -14.16 1.02 3.87
CA ALA A 248 -14.20 2.42 4.28
C ALA A 248 -15.61 3.01 4.19
N MET A 249 -16.33 2.76 3.08
CA MET A 249 -17.71 3.22 2.90
C MET A 249 -18.69 2.57 3.87
N ALA A 250 -18.60 1.25 4.07
CA ALA A 250 -19.46 0.53 5.01
C ALA A 250 -19.24 0.94 6.48
N SER A 251 -18.02 1.39 6.83
CA SER A 251 -17.66 1.83 8.19
C SER A 251 -17.96 3.31 8.44
N ALA A 252 -18.47 4.05 7.47
CA ALA A 252 -18.70 5.49 7.60
C ALA A 252 -19.93 5.80 8.47
N ASP A 253 -19.69 6.45 9.61
CA ASP A 253 -20.76 6.88 10.51
C ASP A 253 -21.75 7.82 9.81
N GLU A 254 -23.04 7.58 10.08
CA GLU A 254 -24.15 8.45 9.67
C GLU A 254 -24.24 8.68 8.15
N ARG A 255 -23.49 7.90 7.35
CA ARG A 255 -23.37 8.10 5.91
C ARG A 255 -23.04 9.56 5.56
N SER A 256 -22.13 10.17 6.31
CA SER A 256 -21.74 11.58 6.13
C SER A 256 -20.35 11.71 5.50
N PRO A 257 -20.04 12.83 4.80
CA PRO A 257 -18.68 13.09 4.31
C PRO A 257 -17.61 13.02 5.42
N ARG A 258 -17.88 13.57 6.60
CA ARG A 258 -16.96 13.46 7.76
C ARG A 258 -16.79 12.03 8.24
N GLY A 259 -17.85 11.22 8.21
CA GLY A 259 -17.80 9.80 8.53
C GLY A 259 -16.90 9.02 7.57
N VAL A 260 -17.06 9.27 6.26
CA VAL A 260 -16.22 8.65 5.21
C VAL A 260 -14.76 9.07 5.35
N GLU A 261 -14.49 10.37 5.58
CA GLU A 261 -13.12 10.86 5.78
C GLU A 261 -12.42 10.14 6.94
N ARG A 262 -13.06 10.05 8.11
CA ARG A 262 -12.50 9.33 9.28
C ARG A 262 -12.33 7.83 9.01
N ALA A 263 -13.35 7.19 8.46
CA ALA A 263 -13.32 5.76 8.16
C ALA A 263 -12.19 5.41 7.16
N THR A 264 -11.96 6.29 6.19
CA THR A 264 -10.91 6.15 5.19
C THR A 264 -9.53 6.40 5.76
N GLN A 265 -9.37 7.39 6.65
CA GLN A 265 -8.11 7.61 7.37
C GLN A 265 -7.72 6.38 8.20
N HIS A 266 -8.64 5.82 8.98
CA HIS A 266 -8.38 4.55 9.70
C HIS A 266 -8.10 3.37 8.75
N ALA A 267 -8.70 3.35 7.55
CA ALA A 267 -8.44 2.31 6.57
C ALA A 267 -7.01 2.39 6.00
N ILE A 268 -6.45 3.60 5.84
CA ILE A 268 -5.06 3.80 5.41
C ILE A 268 -4.08 3.27 6.47
N GLU A 269 -4.34 3.57 7.74
CA GLU A 269 -3.51 3.08 8.85
C GLU A 269 -3.55 1.56 8.98
N ARG A 270 -4.75 0.96 8.93
CA ARG A 270 -4.90 -0.51 8.89
C ARG A 270 -4.26 -1.16 7.68
N ALA A 271 -4.27 -0.49 6.53
CA ALA A 271 -3.64 -1.01 5.33
C ALA A 271 -2.13 -1.18 5.50
N ALA A 272 -1.48 -0.22 6.16
CA ALA A 272 -0.06 -0.31 6.48
C ALA A 272 0.23 -1.41 7.52
N SER A 273 -0.58 -1.49 8.59
CA SER A 273 -0.35 -2.49 9.64
C SER A 273 -0.61 -3.92 9.16
N ALA A 274 -1.60 -4.14 8.30
CA ALA A 274 -1.95 -5.48 7.81
C ALA A 274 -0.81 -6.19 7.07
N ASP A 275 -0.06 -5.48 6.23
CA ASP A 275 1.08 -6.09 5.53
C ASP A 275 2.21 -6.44 6.51
N THR A 276 2.49 -5.56 7.49
CA THR A 276 3.48 -5.81 8.55
C THR A 276 3.08 -6.98 9.47
N GLU A 277 1.80 -7.07 9.84
CA GLU A 277 1.25 -8.13 10.68
C GLU A 277 1.27 -9.48 9.94
N ALA A 278 0.89 -9.52 8.66
CA ALA A 278 0.97 -10.71 7.83
C ALA A 278 2.42 -11.24 7.71
N ALA A 279 3.38 -10.33 7.55
CA ALA A 279 4.80 -10.68 7.53
C ALA A 279 5.29 -11.25 8.87
N THR A 280 4.83 -10.68 9.98
CA THR A 280 5.11 -11.19 11.34
C THR A 280 4.59 -12.61 11.51
N VAL A 281 3.32 -12.85 11.16
CA VAL A 281 2.69 -14.18 11.25
C VAL A 281 3.46 -15.20 10.41
N ALA A 282 3.86 -14.84 9.19
CA ALA A 282 4.64 -15.74 8.35
C ALA A 282 6.02 -16.08 8.95
N ALA A 283 6.70 -15.10 9.53
CA ALA A 283 8.00 -15.31 10.17
C ALA A 283 7.89 -16.21 11.42
N GLU A 284 6.87 -16.00 12.26
CA GLU A 284 6.59 -16.81 13.45
C GLU A 284 6.34 -18.28 13.09
N VAL A 285 5.54 -18.52 12.05
CA VAL A 285 5.24 -19.88 11.56
C VAL A 285 6.49 -20.62 11.08
N LEU A 286 7.42 -19.91 10.44
CA LEU A 286 8.69 -20.50 10.03
C LEU A 286 9.61 -20.77 11.23
N ALA A 287 9.65 -19.85 12.20
CA ALA A 287 10.44 -20.02 13.42
C ALA A 287 9.97 -21.23 14.23
N GLU A 288 8.67 -21.41 14.44
CA GLU A 288 8.11 -22.57 15.16
C GLU A 288 8.50 -23.90 14.51
N ARG A 289 8.56 -23.95 13.18
CA ARG A 289 8.95 -25.14 12.43
C ARG A 289 10.42 -25.48 12.56
N SER A 290 11.29 -24.48 12.58
CA SER A 290 12.71 -24.68 12.83
C SER A 290 13.00 -25.24 14.24
N HIS A 291 12.10 -25.01 15.21
CA HIS A 291 12.23 -25.53 16.59
C HIS A 291 11.55 -26.89 16.80
N GLY A 292 10.57 -27.27 15.97
CA GLY A 292 9.84 -28.54 16.07
C GLY A 292 10.51 -29.75 15.40
N GLY A 293 11.69 -29.57 14.79
CA GLY A 293 12.40 -30.59 14.01
C GLY A 293 13.22 -31.61 14.81
N ASP A 294 13.21 -31.57 16.15
CA ASP A 294 13.94 -32.51 17.01
C ASP A 294 12.97 -33.30 17.90
N GLY A 295 12.33 -34.33 17.33
CA GLY A 295 11.35 -35.13 18.05
C GLY A 295 10.61 -36.19 17.22
N SER A 296 11.31 -37.28 16.89
CA SER A 296 10.76 -38.63 16.60
C SER A 296 9.53 -38.71 15.66
N ASP A 297 9.79 -38.92 14.37
CA ASP A 297 8.80 -39.47 13.43
C ASP A 297 9.18 -40.93 13.12
N ASP A 298 8.78 -41.84 14.01
CA ASP A 298 8.84 -43.29 13.80
C ASP A 298 7.39 -43.74 13.52
N GLY A 299 7.05 -43.82 12.24
CA GLY A 299 5.66 -44.02 11.79
C GLY A 299 5.53 -44.45 10.33
N GLY A 300 6.49 -45.23 9.81
CA GLY A 300 6.32 -45.90 8.51
C GLY A 300 5.28 -47.04 8.60
N PRO A 301 4.45 -47.26 7.56
CA PRO A 301 3.47 -48.33 7.59
C PRO A 301 4.14 -49.70 7.40
N ASN A 302 3.77 -50.64 8.27
CA ASN A 302 4.17 -52.04 8.28
C ASN A 302 4.12 -52.70 6.90
N SER A 303 5.21 -53.37 6.52
CA SER A 303 5.18 -54.51 5.60
C SER A 303 5.94 -55.69 6.22
N ASP A 304 5.19 -56.71 6.62
CA ASP A 304 5.65 -57.99 7.14
C ASP A 304 6.49 -58.79 6.13
N GLY A 305 7.58 -59.42 6.59
CA GLY A 305 8.30 -60.47 5.84
C GLY A 305 9.68 -60.83 6.44
N PRO A 306 9.96 -62.10 6.83
CA PRO A 306 11.06 -62.43 7.75
C PRO A 306 12.33 -63.03 7.10
N GLY A 307 13.46 -62.97 7.81
CA GLY A 307 14.69 -63.74 7.57
C GLY A 307 15.91 -63.06 8.18
N ASP A 308 16.25 -63.32 9.44
CA ASP A 308 17.25 -64.31 9.89
C ASP A 308 18.62 -64.21 9.17
N CYS A 309 19.65 -63.79 9.91
CA CYS A 309 20.92 -64.51 10.09
C CYS A 309 21.90 -63.70 10.97
N SER A 310 22.00 -64.12 12.23
CA SER A 310 23.21 -64.32 13.06
C SER A 310 24.50 -63.48 12.87
N ASN A 311 24.90 -62.85 13.99
CA ASN A 311 26.22 -62.83 14.64
C ASN A 311 27.52 -62.80 13.81
N VAL A 312 28.40 -61.83 14.11
CA VAL A 312 29.78 -62.07 14.63
C VAL A 312 30.21 -60.88 15.49
N ALA A 313 30.72 -61.18 16.68
CA ALA A 313 31.37 -60.26 17.61
C ALA A 313 32.83 -59.97 17.21
N ASP A 314 33.35 -58.79 17.54
CA ASP A 314 34.66 -58.73 18.20
C ASP A 314 34.82 -57.42 18.98
N GLY A 315 35.37 -57.54 20.19
CA GLY A 315 35.58 -56.44 21.11
C GLY A 315 36.91 -55.72 20.89
N ARG A 316 37.05 -54.54 21.47
CA ARG A 316 38.31 -54.00 21.99
C ARG A 316 38.06 -52.83 22.93
N ASP A 317 38.60 -52.98 24.14
CA ASP A 317 38.74 -51.96 25.17
C ASP A 317 39.65 -50.82 24.71
N GLY A 318 39.36 -49.60 25.17
CA GLY A 318 40.21 -48.43 24.98
C GLY A 318 39.74 -47.22 25.77
N ALA A 319 40.21 -47.16 27.02
CA ALA A 319 40.52 -45.99 27.87
C ALA A 319 39.92 -44.60 27.54
N GLY A 320 39.37 -43.98 28.58
CA GLY A 320 38.72 -42.68 28.51
C GLY A 320 39.63 -41.49 28.23
N ASP A 321 39.00 -40.45 27.69
CA ASP A 321 39.33 -39.05 27.90
C ASP A 321 38.00 -38.34 28.19
N GLY A 322 37.85 -37.89 29.43
CA GLY A 322 36.80 -36.96 29.81
C GLY A 322 37.17 -35.58 29.29
N ARG A 323 36.68 -35.26 28.10
CA ARG A 323 36.47 -33.87 27.69
C ARG A 323 34.99 -33.59 27.69
N SER A 324 34.56 -32.85 28.71
CA SER A 324 33.41 -31.98 28.60
C SER A 324 33.70 -30.97 27.48
N ASP A 325 33.42 -31.35 26.24
CA ASP A 325 33.18 -30.36 25.20
C ASP A 325 31.95 -29.59 25.67
N GLY A 326 32.19 -28.35 26.09
CA GLY A 326 31.13 -27.44 26.43
C GLY A 326 30.21 -27.34 25.23
N ASP A 327 28.91 -27.56 25.47
CA ASP A 327 27.83 -27.17 24.59
C ASP A 327 27.98 -25.68 24.30
N VAL A 328 28.78 -25.35 23.29
CA VAL A 328 28.62 -24.10 22.56
C VAL A 328 27.32 -24.32 21.84
N ALA A 329 26.21 -23.83 22.42
CA ALA A 329 24.90 -23.86 21.80
C ALA A 329 25.09 -23.46 20.34
N ALA A 330 24.94 -24.42 19.42
CA ALA A 330 25.03 -24.16 18.00
C ALA A 330 23.98 -23.09 17.75
N VAL A 331 24.42 -21.88 17.39
CA VAL A 331 23.50 -20.83 16.97
C VAL A 331 22.72 -21.45 15.82
N SER A 332 21.45 -21.75 16.05
CA SER A 332 20.59 -22.38 15.06
C SER A 332 20.61 -21.46 13.84
N ALA A 333 21.13 -21.95 12.72
CA ALA A 333 21.12 -21.19 11.49
C ALA A 333 19.67 -21.02 11.04
N GLY A 334 19.25 -19.82 10.66
CA GLY A 334 17.88 -19.60 10.19
C GLY A 334 17.57 -20.36 8.91
N PRO A 335 16.29 -20.41 8.51
CA PRO A 335 15.85 -21.22 7.40
C PRO A 335 16.46 -20.77 6.08
N ARG A 336 16.59 -21.68 5.14
CA ARG A 336 16.75 -21.39 3.71
C ARG A 336 15.36 -21.23 3.12
N VAL A 337 15.08 -20.07 2.57
CA VAL A 337 13.78 -19.75 1.97
C VAL A 337 13.90 -19.55 0.47
N LEU A 338 12.87 -19.93 -0.28
CA LEU A 338 12.77 -19.65 -1.72
C LEU A 338 11.61 -18.68 -2.00
N THR A 339 11.82 -17.71 -2.87
CA THR A 339 10.79 -16.77 -3.34
C THR A 339 10.93 -16.47 -4.83
N LEU A 340 9.97 -15.74 -5.38
CA LEU A 340 9.97 -15.22 -6.74
C LEU A 340 9.20 -13.90 -6.80
N SER A 341 9.44 -13.13 -7.87
CA SER A 341 8.84 -11.82 -8.17
C SER A 341 9.10 -10.80 -7.05
N ARG A 342 8.32 -9.72 -7.01
CA ARG A 342 8.37 -8.68 -5.99
C ARG A 342 7.18 -8.80 -5.06
N SER A 343 7.44 -8.95 -3.76
CA SER A 343 6.42 -8.75 -2.75
C SER A 343 7.01 -8.06 -1.53
N GLY A 344 6.54 -6.84 -1.24
CA GLY A 344 6.95 -6.09 -0.06
C GLY A 344 6.67 -6.87 1.23
N THR A 345 5.53 -7.56 1.31
CA THR A 345 5.15 -8.39 2.47
C THR A 345 6.09 -9.59 2.65
N VAL A 346 6.55 -10.21 1.56
CA VAL A 346 7.54 -11.31 1.63
C VAL A 346 8.92 -10.79 2.01
N LEU A 347 9.35 -9.65 1.47
CA LEU A 347 10.62 -9.01 1.85
C LEU A 347 10.64 -8.67 3.34
N GLU A 348 9.54 -8.11 3.85
CA GLU A 348 9.38 -7.83 5.27
C GLU A 348 9.40 -9.12 6.11
N THR A 349 8.82 -10.21 5.61
CA THR A 349 8.87 -11.53 6.28
C THR A 349 10.33 -12.00 6.40
N ILE A 350 11.09 -11.94 5.31
CA ILE A 350 12.51 -12.33 5.27
C ILE A 350 13.33 -11.52 6.28
N ARG A 351 13.08 -10.20 6.36
CA ARG A 351 13.75 -9.29 7.30
C ARG A 351 13.41 -9.56 8.77
N ARG A 352 12.24 -10.14 9.04
CA ARG A 352 11.73 -10.46 10.39
C ARG A 352 12.14 -11.83 10.89
N LEU A 353 12.68 -12.70 10.05
CA LEU A 353 13.11 -14.03 10.46
C LEU A 353 14.22 -13.91 11.52
N ASP A 354 13.99 -14.57 12.65
CA ASP A 354 14.95 -14.71 13.74
C ASP A 354 15.01 -16.18 14.16
N PRO A 355 16.16 -16.87 13.99
CA PRO A 355 17.41 -16.38 13.41
C PRO A 355 17.28 -16.00 11.92
N PRO A 356 18.11 -15.05 11.41
CA PRO A 356 18.04 -14.60 10.02
C PRO A 356 18.29 -15.75 9.04
N PRO A 357 17.72 -15.70 7.83
CA PRO A 357 17.80 -16.80 6.88
C PRO A 357 19.26 -17.09 6.53
N ARG A 358 19.64 -18.37 6.56
CA ARG A 358 20.98 -18.79 6.16
C ARG A 358 21.24 -18.61 4.66
N GLU A 359 20.17 -18.60 3.87
CA GLU A 359 20.21 -18.31 2.43
C GLU A 359 18.81 -17.96 1.91
N VAL A 360 18.74 -17.01 0.98
CA VAL A 360 17.53 -16.66 0.22
C VAL A 360 17.73 -17.08 -1.24
N VAL A 361 16.92 -18.01 -1.71
CA VAL A 361 16.91 -18.48 -3.10
C VAL A 361 15.82 -17.73 -3.86
N ILE A 362 16.14 -17.14 -5.00
CA ILE A 362 15.22 -16.25 -5.72
C ILE A 362 15.15 -16.69 -7.18
N ALA A 363 13.95 -16.98 -7.67
CA ALA A 363 13.74 -17.20 -9.11
C ALA A 363 13.70 -15.86 -9.85
N GLU A 364 14.38 -15.77 -11.00
CA GLU A 364 14.47 -14.53 -11.78
C GLU A 364 13.10 -13.96 -12.21
N SER A 365 12.06 -14.79 -12.32
CA SER A 365 10.67 -14.39 -12.61
C SER A 365 10.47 -13.82 -14.01
N ARG A 366 10.96 -14.55 -15.01
CA ARG A 366 10.70 -14.23 -16.42
C ARG A 366 9.20 -14.37 -16.72
N PRO A 367 8.66 -13.54 -17.61
CA PRO A 367 9.38 -12.61 -18.50
C PRO A 367 9.81 -11.31 -17.80
N GLY A 368 9.16 -10.93 -16.70
CA GLY A 368 9.34 -9.63 -16.07
C GLY A 368 10.67 -9.40 -15.35
N GLY A 369 11.38 -10.46 -14.96
CA GLY A 369 12.71 -10.34 -14.38
C GLY A 369 12.75 -9.70 -12.98
N GLU A 370 11.60 -9.54 -12.33
CA GLU A 370 11.49 -8.80 -11.07
C GLU A 370 12.31 -9.44 -9.94
N GLY A 371 12.52 -10.76 -9.98
CA GLY A 371 13.32 -11.48 -8.99
C GLY A 371 14.79 -11.06 -8.99
N VAL A 372 15.32 -10.61 -10.13
CA VAL A 372 16.70 -10.10 -10.22
C VAL A 372 16.89 -8.90 -9.31
N GLY A 373 15.98 -7.92 -9.39
CA GLY A 373 16.06 -6.73 -8.53
C GLY A 373 15.85 -7.06 -7.05
N VAL A 374 15.07 -8.11 -6.72
CA VAL A 374 14.95 -8.56 -5.31
C VAL A 374 16.27 -9.16 -4.83
N ALA A 375 16.93 -9.94 -5.68
CA ALA A 375 18.23 -10.52 -5.35
C ALA A 375 19.29 -9.44 -5.13
N GLU A 376 19.32 -8.40 -5.97
CA GLU A 376 20.20 -7.23 -5.79
C GLU A 376 19.91 -6.47 -4.50
N GLU A 377 18.63 -6.34 -4.12
CA GLU A 377 18.20 -5.67 -2.88
C GLU A 377 18.60 -6.46 -1.62
N LEU A 378 18.51 -7.79 -1.63
CA LEU A 378 18.77 -8.64 -0.46
C LEU A 378 20.23 -9.08 -0.31
N ALA A 379 21.00 -9.14 -1.41
CA ALA A 379 22.39 -9.60 -1.39
C ALA A 379 23.33 -8.87 -0.41
N PRO A 380 23.17 -7.56 -0.14
CA PRO A 380 23.98 -6.87 0.88
C PRO A 380 23.76 -7.38 2.31
N ASP A 381 22.55 -7.89 2.60
CA ASP A 381 22.12 -8.25 3.95
C ASP A 381 22.09 -9.77 4.19
N TYR A 382 21.90 -10.58 3.13
CA TYR A 382 21.72 -12.03 3.22
C TYR A 382 22.47 -12.81 2.13
N PRO A 383 23.00 -14.02 2.43
CA PRO A 383 23.45 -14.94 1.39
C PRO A 383 22.32 -15.21 0.40
N THR A 384 22.54 -14.87 -0.87
CA THR A 384 21.48 -14.85 -1.89
C THR A 384 21.90 -15.64 -3.12
N THR A 385 21.03 -16.53 -3.57
CA THR A 385 21.22 -17.34 -4.79
C THR A 385 20.10 -17.05 -5.78
N LEU A 386 20.46 -16.50 -6.95
CA LEU A 386 19.53 -16.28 -8.06
C LEU A 386 19.49 -17.52 -8.96
N VAL A 387 18.29 -18.00 -9.28
CA VAL A 387 18.07 -19.16 -10.16
C VAL A 387 17.18 -18.79 -11.34
N ALA A 388 17.38 -19.47 -12.47
CA ALA A 388 16.42 -19.44 -13.57
C ALA A 388 15.09 -20.07 -13.13
N ASP A 389 13.96 -19.63 -13.69
CA ASP A 389 12.64 -20.18 -13.32
C ASP A 389 12.56 -21.69 -13.58
N ALA A 390 13.18 -22.17 -14.67
CA ALA A 390 13.27 -23.60 -14.99
C ALA A 390 14.16 -24.39 -14.02
N GLY A 391 15.01 -23.72 -13.25
CA GLY A 391 15.92 -24.31 -12.26
C GLY A 391 15.29 -24.48 -10.87
N VAL A 392 14.11 -23.92 -10.62
CA VAL A 392 13.47 -23.91 -9.29
C VAL A 392 13.30 -25.31 -8.70
N ALA A 393 12.82 -26.28 -9.48
CA ALA A 393 12.63 -27.66 -9.01
C ALA A 393 13.94 -28.31 -8.55
N SER A 394 15.02 -28.12 -9.31
CA SER A 394 16.35 -28.60 -8.91
C SER A 394 16.86 -27.88 -7.66
N ALA A 395 16.63 -26.56 -7.56
CA ALA A 395 17.07 -25.76 -6.42
C ALA A 395 16.38 -26.17 -5.12
N LEU A 396 15.08 -26.47 -5.15
CA LEU A 396 14.32 -26.97 -4.00
C LEU A 396 14.99 -28.21 -3.40
N ARG A 397 15.38 -29.17 -4.24
CA ARG A 397 16.05 -30.41 -3.84
C ARG A 397 17.50 -30.20 -3.44
N ASP A 398 18.29 -29.59 -4.33
CA ASP A 398 19.76 -29.55 -4.22
C ASP A 398 20.24 -28.63 -3.11
N LEU A 399 19.48 -27.56 -2.83
CA LEU A 399 19.80 -26.62 -1.76
C LEU A 399 19.10 -26.97 -0.44
N ALA A 400 18.22 -27.98 -0.40
CA ALA A 400 17.40 -28.30 0.77
C ALA A 400 16.68 -27.05 1.30
N VAL A 401 15.78 -26.49 0.47
CA VAL A 401 14.96 -25.34 0.84
C VAL A 401 13.98 -25.74 1.96
N ASP A 402 13.92 -24.94 3.02
CA ASP A 402 13.09 -25.24 4.19
C ASP A 402 11.64 -24.75 3.99
N ALA A 403 11.43 -23.67 3.23
CA ALA A 403 10.11 -23.18 2.86
C ALA A 403 10.12 -22.29 1.61
N VAL A 404 8.99 -22.28 0.90
CA VAL A 404 8.70 -21.30 -0.16
C VAL A 404 7.81 -20.19 0.41
N LEU A 405 8.20 -18.94 0.17
CA LEU A 405 7.42 -17.75 0.49
C LEU A 405 7.04 -17.04 -0.81
N VAL A 406 5.74 -16.81 -1.03
CA VAL A 406 5.25 -16.07 -2.20
C VAL A 406 4.22 -15.03 -1.80
N GLY A 407 4.11 -13.96 -2.58
CA GLY A 407 3.01 -13.00 -2.44
C GLY A 407 1.70 -13.54 -3.02
N ALA A 408 0.68 -12.69 -3.00
CA ALA A 408 -0.53 -12.86 -3.79
C ALA A 408 -0.97 -11.51 -4.35
N ASP A 409 -1.54 -11.50 -5.54
CA ASP A 409 -2.34 -10.40 -6.04
C ASP A 409 -3.81 -10.59 -5.65
N THR A 410 -4.28 -11.83 -5.74
CA THR A 410 -5.64 -12.23 -5.32
C THR A 410 -5.61 -13.60 -4.67
N VAL A 411 -6.34 -13.76 -3.56
CA VAL A 411 -6.68 -15.06 -2.97
C VAL A 411 -8.15 -15.31 -3.27
N PHE A 412 -8.48 -16.31 -4.06
CA PHE A 412 -9.88 -16.61 -4.42
C PHE A 412 -10.61 -17.30 -3.28
N ARG A 413 -11.95 -17.30 -3.35
CA ARG A 413 -12.80 -17.86 -2.29
C ARG A 413 -12.58 -19.36 -2.02
N ASP A 414 -12.12 -20.12 -3.02
CA ASP A 414 -11.73 -21.53 -2.87
C ASP A 414 -10.33 -21.73 -2.26
N GLY A 415 -9.60 -20.65 -2.01
CA GLY A 415 -8.25 -20.63 -1.48
C GLY A 415 -7.15 -20.82 -2.54
N SER A 416 -7.50 -20.88 -3.83
CA SER A 416 -6.51 -20.73 -4.90
C SER A 416 -5.97 -19.31 -4.93
N VAL A 417 -4.75 -19.13 -5.46
CA VAL A 417 -4.02 -17.86 -5.38
C VAL A 417 -3.59 -17.43 -6.77
N SER A 418 -3.95 -16.22 -7.18
CA SER A 418 -3.33 -15.55 -8.31
C SER A 418 -2.13 -14.74 -7.83
N ASN A 419 -0.98 -14.99 -8.44
CA ASN A 419 0.27 -14.27 -8.21
C ASN A 419 1.10 -14.29 -9.50
N LYS A 420 2.27 -13.66 -9.51
CA LYS A 420 3.14 -13.63 -10.69
C LYS A 420 3.38 -15.02 -11.27
N VAL A 421 3.36 -15.11 -12.60
CA VAL A 421 3.66 -16.32 -13.35
C VAL A 421 4.96 -16.96 -12.84
N GLY A 422 4.93 -18.29 -12.69
CA GLY A 422 5.99 -19.05 -12.04
C GLY A 422 5.62 -19.48 -10.61
N THR A 423 4.65 -18.82 -9.96
CA THR A 423 4.13 -19.21 -8.65
C THR A 423 3.53 -20.61 -8.69
N ARG A 424 2.68 -20.91 -9.67
CA ARG A 424 2.09 -22.24 -9.80
C ARG A 424 3.14 -23.32 -9.98
N GLY A 425 4.12 -23.08 -10.86
CA GLY A 425 5.21 -24.04 -11.11
C GLY A 425 6.06 -24.30 -9.87
N THR A 426 6.41 -23.23 -9.15
CA THR A 426 7.17 -23.29 -7.90
C THR A 426 6.41 -24.06 -6.82
N ALA A 427 5.13 -23.75 -6.61
CA ALA A 427 4.32 -24.37 -5.57
C ALA A 427 4.10 -25.87 -5.84
N LEU A 428 3.86 -26.25 -7.10
CA LEU A 428 3.72 -27.66 -7.48
C LEU A 428 5.02 -28.46 -7.29
N ALA A 429 6.17 -27.87 -7.64
CA ALA A 429 7.47 -28.48 -7.41
C ALA A 429 7.76 -28.61 -5.90
N ALA A 430 7.48 -27.58 -5.12
CA ALA A 430 7.65 -27.61 -3.67
C ALA A 430 6.78 -28.68 -3.01
N ALA A 431 5.50 -28.77 -3.40
CA ALA A 431 4.60 -29.81 -2.93
C ALA A 431 5.10 -31.23 -3.25
N HIS A 432 5.72 -31.42 -4.43
CA HIS A 432 6.34 -32.70 -4.80
C HIS A 432 7.53 -33.06 -3.90
N GLU A 433 8.38 -32.09 -3.59
CA GLU A 433 9.56 -32.27 -2.73
C GLU A 433 9.23 -32.26 -1.23
N GLY A 434 7.96 -32.09 -0.85
CA GLY A 434 7.54 -31.97 0.56
C GLY A 434 7.94 -30.65 1.22
N VAL A 435 8.29 -29.63 0.43
CA VAL A 435 8.65 -28.29 0.92
C VAL A 435 7.37 -27.47 1.09
N PRO A 436 7.15 -26.87 2.27
CA PRO A 436 5.94 -26.10 2.52
C PRO A 436 5.93 -24.77 1.77
N VAL A 437 4.73 -24.38 1.30
CA VAL A 437 4.50 -23.15 0.54
C VAL A 437 3.57 -22.23 1.33
N TYR A 438 4.07 -21.07 1.70
CA TYR A 438 3.30 -20.02 2.36
C TYR A 438 3.06 -18.85 1.44
N VAL A 439 1.79 -18.50 1.29
CA VAL A 439 1.38 -17.24 0.67
C VAL A 439 1.34 -16.18 1.76
N VAL A 440 2.02 -15.06 1.58
CA VAL A 440 2.04 -13.95 2.54
C VAL A 440 1.34 -12.74 1.93
N ALA A 441 0.18 -12.40 2.48
CA ALA A 441 -0.68 -11.36 1.92
C ALA A 441 -1.66 -10.81 2.97
N ALA A 442 -2.04 -9.53 2.86
CA ALA A 442 -3.14 -9.00 3.65
C ALA A 442 -4.47 -9.69 3.31
N SER A 443 -5.33 -9.91 4.31
CA SER A 443 -6.66 -10.51 4.13
C SER A 443 -7.54 -9.75 3.15
N ALA A 444 -7.29 -8.45 2.97
CA ALA A 444 -7.95 -7.60 1.98
C ALA A 444 -7.73 -8.05 0.52
N LYS A 445 -6.80 -8.96 0.24
CA LYS A 445 -6.62 -9.57 -1.09
C LYS A 445 -7.53 -10.77 -1.34
N VAL A 446 -8.39 -11.15 -0.39
CA VAL A 446 -9.39 -12.21 -0.59
C VAL A 446 -10.50 -11.72 -1.52
N SER A 447 -10.74 -12.45 -2.61
CA SER A 447 -11.81 -12.19 -3.58
C SER A 447 -13.10 -12.92 -3.19
N LEU A 448 -14.23 -12.34 -3.64
CA LEU A 448 -15.54 -12.98 -3.61
C LEU A 448 -15.69 -14.07 -4.68
N ASP A 449 -14.88 -13.96 -5.74
CA ASP A 449 -14.98 -14.74 -6.95
C ASP A 449 -14.13 -16.01 -6.90
N PHE A 450 -14.41 -16.88 -7.88
CA PHE A 450 -13.56 -18.01 -8.26
C PHE A 450 -12.56 -17.58 -9.32
N PRO A 451 -11.43 -18.30 -9.48
CA PRO A 451 -10.46 -17.98 -10.50
C PRO A 451 -11.06 -18.04 -11.90
N ILE A 452 -10.71 -17.06 -12.72
CA ILE A 452 -10.94 -17.08 -14.17
C ILE A 452 -9.63 -17.54 -14.81
N GLU A 453 -9.67 -18.49 -15.75
CA GLU A 453 -8.45 -19.08 -16.34
C GLU A 453 -7.65 -18.12 -17.24
N ALA A 454 -8.24 -16.99 -17.67
CA ALA A 454 -7.59 -16.03 -18.55
C ALA A 454 -6.93 -14.89 -17.75
N ASP A 455 -5.64 -14.67 -18.00
CA ASP A 455 -4.93 -13.50 -17.48
C ASP A 455 -5.31 -12.24 -18.28
N THR A 456 -5.95 -11.28 -17.61
CA THR A 456 -6.38 -10.00 -18.19
C THR A 456 -5.25 -8.98 -18.30
N GLU A 457 -4.09 -9.25 -17.70
CA GLU A 457 -2.91 -8.38 -17.71
C GLU A 457 -1.73 -9.02 -18.46
N ALA A 458 -2.03 -9.80 -19.50
CA ALA A 458 -1.00 -10.39 -20.36
C ALA A 458 -0.06 -9.31 -20.95
N ARG A 459 1.23 -9.63 -20.94
CA ARG A 459 2.33 -8.80 -21.45
C ARG A 459 2.44 -8.84 -22.96
N ASP A 460 3.26 -7.93 -23.47
CA ASP A 460 3.55 -7.88 -24.90
C ASP A 460 4.27 -9.16 -25.35
N ALA A 461 3.81 -9.76 -26.44
CA ALA A 461 4.40 -10.97 -27.02
C ALA A 461 5.89 -10.79 -27.34
N THR A 462 6.33 -9.56 -27.64
CA THR A 462 7.71 -9.24 -27.96
C THR A 462 8.69 -9.39 -26.81
N GLU A 463 8.22 -9.42 -25.56
CA GLU A 463 9.07 -9.76 -24.40
C GLU A 463 9.54 -11.23 -24.43
N LEU A 464 8.81 -12.11 -25.12
CA LEU A 464 9.14 -13.53 -25.29
C LEU A 464 9.66 -13.86 -26.68
N TYR A 465 9.21 -13.14 -27.72
CA TYR A 465 9.57 -13.40 -29.10
C TYR A 465 9.93 -12.10 -29.83
N ASP A 466 11.21 -11.91 -30.12
CA ASP A 466 11.76 -10.72 -30.77
C ASP A 466 11.68 -10.76 -32.31
N GLY A 467 11.20 -11.86 -32.89
CA GLY A 467 10.94 -11.99 -34.32
C GLY A 467 9.64 -11.29 -34.75
N PRO A 468 9.49 -10.92 -36.04
CA PRO A 468 8.22 -10.39 -36.53
C PRO A 468 7.14 -11.47 -36.44
N LEU A 469 6.02 -11.18 -35.76
CA LEU A 469 4.88 -12.10 -35.70
C LEU A 469 4.29 -12.41 -37.09
N SER A 470 4.63 -11.62 -38.11
CA SER A 470 4.29 -11.89 -39.52
C SER A 470 5.11 -13.01 -40.16
N ASP A 471 6.29 -13.31 -39.61
CA ASP A 471 7.28 -14.18 -40.23
C ASP A 471 7.13 -15.64 -39.78
N ALA A 472 6.39 -15.88 -38.69
CA ALA A 472 6.07 -17.20 -38.17
C ALA A 472 4.61 -17.24 -37.68
N ASP A 473 3.88 -18.29 -38.08
CA ASP A 473 2.50 -18.54 -37.62
C ASP A 473 2.52 -19.07 -36.17
N LEU A 474 2.66 -18.16 -35.21
CA LEU A 474 2.81 -18.45 -33.78
C LEU A 474 1.73 -17.72 -32.95
N ASP A 475 1.12 -18.44 -32.00
CA ASP A 475 0.36 -17.86 -30.90
C ASP A 475 1.30 -17.68 -29.70
N VAL A 476 1.69 -16.43 -29.41
CA VAL A 476 2.58 -16.11 -28.29
C VAL A 476 1.75 -15.73 -27.08
N ARG A 477 1.80 -16.59 -26.04
CA ARG A 477 1.13 -16.33 -24.77
C ARG A 477 2.13 -15.85 -23.75
N ASN A 478 1.91 -14.64 -23.26
CA ASN A 478 2.77 -14.00 -22.29
C ASN A 478 2.00 -13.55 -21.04
N PRO A 479 1.56 -14.50 -20.18
CA PRO A 479 0.84 -14.14 -18.96
C PRO A 479 1.76 -13.43 -17.96
N THR A 480 1.23 -12.41 -17.29
CA THR A 480 1.83 -11.80 -16.10
C THR A 480 1.55 -12.64 -14.86
N PHE A 481 0.35 -13.22 -14.77
CA PHE A 481 -0.12 -13.95 -13.58
C PHE A 481 -0.48 -15.39 -13.91
N ASP A 482 -0.32 -16.28 -12.93
CA ASP A 482 -0.89 -17.63 -12.96
C ASP A 482 -1.73 -17.90 -11.71
N VAL A 483 -2.57 -18.93 -11.77
CA VAL A 483 -3.39 -19.38 -10.65
C VAL A 483 -2.76 -20.64 -10.05
N THR A 484 -2.36 -20.54 -8.80
CA THR A 484 -1.83 -21.64 -7.99
C THR A 484 -2.98 -22.34 -7.26
N PRO A 485 -3.15 -23.67 -7.44
CA PRO A 485 -4.23 -24.41 -6.80
C PRO A 485 -4.02 -24.49 -5.28
N ARG A 486 -5.12 -24.55 -4.53
CA ARG A 486 -5.11 -24.54 -3.06
C ARG A 486 -4.29 -25.70 -2.49
N GLU A 487 -4.33 -26.86 -3.13
CA GLU A 487 -3.67 -28.09 -2.66
C GLU A 487 -2.14 -27.98 -2.69
N ALA A 488 -1.59 -27.04 -3.47
CA ALA A 488 -0.16 -26.75 -3.53
C ALA A 488 0.29 -25.71 -2.48
N VAL A 489 -0.64 -25.16 -1.70
CA VAL A 489 -0.38 -24.11 -0.69
C VAL A 489 -0.56 -24.69 0.71
N THR A 490 0.49 -24.61 1.54
CA THR A 490 0.45 -25.05 2.95
C THR A 490 -0.42 -24.13 3.79
N GLY A 491 -0.33 -22.81 3.59
CA GLY A 491 -1.13 -21.84 4.31
C GLY A 491 -1.01 -20.43 3.73
N ILE A 492 -2.00 -19.60 4.06
CA ILE A 492 -2.03 -18.18 3.66
C ILE A 492 -1.85 -17.35 4.93
N ALA A 493 -0.65 -16.83 5.15
CA ALA A 493 -0.32 -15.97 6.28
C ALA A 493 -0.86 -14.56 6.04
N THR A 494 -1.73 -14.12 6.93
CA THR A 494 -2.37 -12.80 6.92
C THR A 494 -2.27 -12.15 8.29
N GLU A 495 -2.68 -10.90 8.42
CA GLU A 495 -2.86 -10.22 9.71
C GLU A 495 -3.89 -10.90 10.64
N ARG A 496 -4.67 -11.85 10.11
CA ARG A 496 -5.64 -12.66 10.85
C ARG A 496 -5.11 -14.06 11.20
N GLY A 497 -3.80 -14.28 11.10
CA GLY A 497 -3.16 -15.57 11.26
C GLY A 497 -3.05 -16.35 9.94
N VAL A 498 -2.70 -17.64 10.05
CA VAL A 498 -2.60 -18.55 8.89
C VAL A 498 -3.97 -19.12 8.55
N LEU A 499 -4.43 -18.88 7.33
CA LEU A 499 -5.79 -19.19 6.91
C LEU A 499 -5.92 -20.55 6.20
N GLY A 500 -6.88 -21.34 6.70
CA GLY A 500 -7.46 -22.51 6.02
C GLY A 500 -8.46 -22.12 4.91
N SER A 501 -8.96 -23.07 4.11
CA SER A 501 -9.95 -22.77 3.06
C SER A 501 -11.26 -22.23 3.64
N GLU A 502 -11.70 -22.79 4.77
CA GLU A 502 -12.90 -22.34 5.48
C GLU A 502 -12.76 -20.89 5.95
N ALA A 503 -11.60 -20.51 6.50
CA ALA A 503 -11.34 -19.15 6.94
C ALA A 503 -11.28 -18.16 5.76
N VAL A 504 -10.72 -18.57 4.62
CA VAL A 504 -10.74 -17.75 3.38
C VAL A 504 -12.18 -17.55 2.91
N ALA A 505 -13.00 -18.60 2.88
CA ALA A 505 -14.40 -18.50 2.47
C ALA A 505 -15.21 -17.59 3.40
N ALA A 506 -14.98 -17.66 4.71
CA ALA A 506 -15.62 -16.76 5.68
C ALA A 506 -15.23 -15.29 5.49
N ILE A 507 -13.97 -15.02 5.13
CA ILE A 507 -13.52 -13.65 4.80
C ILE A 507 -14.17 -13.15 3.52
N ALA A 508 -14.31 -14.00 2.51
CA ALA A 508 -15.04 -13.65 1.29
C ALA A 508 -16.50 -13.29 1.63
N GLU A 509 -17.17 -14.06 2.48
CA GLU A 509 -18.54 -13.73 2.93
C GLU A 509 -18.60 -12.39 3.68
N GLU A 510 -17.65 -12.12 4.57
CA GLU A 510 -17.52 -10.82 5.23
C GLU A 510 -17.40 -9.67 4.22
N PHE A 511 -16.59 -9.84 3.16
CA PHE A 511 -16.46 -8.81 2.13
C PHE A 511 -17.72 -8.62 1.29
N ALA A 512 -18.50 -9.67 1.06
CA ALA A 512 -19.80 -9.55 0.39
C ALA A 512 -20.77 -8.72 1.26
N ASP A 513 -20.83 -8.99 2.56
CA ASP A 513 -21.65 -8.23 3.51
C ASP A 513 -21.21 -6.77 3.62
N ILE A 514 -19.90 -6.54 3.61
CA ILE A 514 -19.33 -5.18 3.59
C ILE A 514 -19.77 -4.47 2.30
N ALA A 515 -19.64 -5.10 1.13
CA ALA A 515 -19.98 -4.50 -0.16
C ALA A 515 -21.47 -4.15 -0.30
N ALA A 516 -22.36 -4.76 0.50
CA ALA A 516 -23.80 -4.47 0.49
C ALA A 516 -24.16 -3.04 0.93
N TRP A 517 -23.20 -2.20 1.36
CA TRP A 517 -23.45 -0.76 1.51
C TRP A 517 -23.94 -0.12 0.20
N ASP A 518 -23.50 -0.66 -0.94
CA ASP A 518 -23.78 -0.16 -2.29
C ASP A 518 -25.22 -0.48 -2.74
N ASP A 519 -25.71 -1.69 -2.45
CA ASP A 519 -27.07 -2.13 -2.80
C ASP A 519 -28.17 -1.38 -2.04
N ARG A 520 -27.85 -0.92 -0.82
CA ARG A 520 -28.78 -0.14 0.01
C ARG A 520 -29.15 1.21 -0.58
N ASP A 521 -28.41 1.66 -1.59
CA ASP A 521 -28.55 3.01 -2.17
C ASP A 521 -29.16 3.01 -3.58
N GLY A 522 -29.68 1.86 -4.04
CA GLY A 522 -30.58 1.68 -5.19
C GLY A 522 -30.61 2.83 -6.20
N VAL A 523 -29.63 2.85 -7.11
CA VAL A 523 -29.71 3.54 -8.41
C VAL A 523 -29.73 2.50 -9.51
#